data_AF-A0A382UEN9-F1
#
_entry.id   AF-A0A382UEN9-F1
#
_cell.length_a   1.000
_cell.length_b   1.000
_cell.length_c   1.000
_cell.angle_alpha   90.00
_cell.angle_beta   90.00
_cell.angle_gamma   90.00
#
_symmetry.space_group_name_H-M   'P 1'
#
loop_
_entity.id
_entity.type
_entity.pdbx_description
1 polymer ?
#
loop_
_entity_poly.entity_id
_entity_poly.type
_entity_poly.pdbx_seq_one_letter_code
_entity_poly.pdbx_strand_id
1 'polypeptide(L)' 'MYIVIGGDGKEYGPKASVEVRDWIAEGRLNPQSQIKEQGDDEWKVLGSLQEFAADFT' A
#
# COMPACT_ATOMS: atom_id res chain seq x y z
N MET A 1 6.66 1.47 8.21
CA MET A 1 5.30 1.99 8.46
C MET A 1 4.86 2.69 7.19
N TYR A 2 3.64 2.46 6.73
CA TYR A 2 3.17 2.92 5.43
C TYR A 2 1.84 3.65 5.53
N ILE A 3 1.63 4.60 4.62
CA ILE A 3 0.35 5.27 4.41
C ILE A 3 -0.09 4.89 2.99
N VAL A 4 -1.34 4.49 2.83
CA VAL A 4 -1.91 4.00 1.56
C VAL A 4 -3.16 4.79 1.21
N ILE A 5 -3.40 5.03 -0.08
CA ILE A 5 -4.66 5.59 -0.58
C ILE A 5 -5.60 4.44 -0.96
N GLY A 6 -6.73 4.35 -0.25
CA GLY A 6 -7.80 3.39 -0.55
C GLY A 6 -8.51 3.71 -1.86
N GLY A 7 -9.28 2.75 -2.39
CA GLY A 7 -10.07 2.96 -3.62
C GLY A 7 -11.11 4.08 -3.53
N ASP A 8 -11.45 4.53 -2.31
CA ASP A 8 -12.31 5.68 -2.03
C ASP A 8 -11.55 7.03 -1.97
N GLY A 9 -10.24 7.03 -2.21
CA GLY A 9 -9.40 8.23 -2.25
C GLY A 9 -8.94 8.73 -0.88
N LYS A 10 -9.20 7.99 0.20
CA LYS A 10 -8.76 8.34 1.55
C LYS A 10 -7.42 7.73 1.88
N GLU A 11 -6.66 8.45 2.71
CA GLU A 11 -5.41 7.98 3.28
C GLU A 11 -5.66 7.09 4.50
N TYR A 12 -4.91 6.01 4.57
CA TYR A 12 -4.95 5.06 5.67
C TYR A 12 -3.53 4.77 6.14
N GLY A 13 -3.23 5.04 7.41
CA GLY A 13 -1.86 4.91 7.92
C GLY A 13 -1.63 5.65 9.25
N PRO A 14 -0.44 5.49 9.85
CA PRO A 14 0.62 4.56 9.47
C PRO A 14 0.25 3.09 9.80
N LYS A 15 0.56 2.17 8.89
CA LYS A 15 0.31 0.73 9.00
C LYS A 15 1.60 -0.08 8.84
N ALA A 16 1.69 -1.23 9.49
CA ALA A 16 2.83 -2.12 9.30
C ALA A 16 2.77 -2.79 7.91
N SER A 17 3.91 -3.26 7.39
CA SER A 17 3.94 -3.98 6.11
C SER A 17 3.06 -5.23 6.12
N VAL A 18 2.92 -5.90 7.27
CA VAL A 18 2.00 -7.02 7.44
C VAL A 18 0.54 -6.62 7.20
N GLU A 19 0.09 -5.48 7.74
CA GLU A 19 -1.28 -5.00 7.53
C GLU A 19 -1.51 -4.57 6.06
N VAL A 20 -0.49 -4.04 5.39
CA VAL A 20 -0.56 -3.73 3.96
C VAL A 20 -0.75 -5.01 3.14
N ARG A 21 -0.03 -6.09 3.47
CA ARG A 21 -0.21 -7.40 2.82
C ARG A 21 -1.58 -8.00 3.09
N ASP A 22 -2.09 -7.89 4.32
CA ASP A 22 -3.44 -8.32 4.66
C ASP A 22 -4.48 -7.61 3.77
N TRP A 23 -4.32 -6.31 3.53
CA TRP A 23 -5.23 -5.56 2.65
C TRP A 23 -5.11 -5.92 1.18
N ILE A 24 -3.92 -6.32 0.71
CA ILE A 24 -3.74 -6.88 -0.64
C ILE A 24 -4.51 -8.21 -0.73
N ALA A 25 -4.34 -9.10 0.25
CA ALA A 25 -5.03 -10.39 0.30
C ALA A 25 -6.56 -10.27 0.43
N GLU A 26 -7.05 -9.25 1.15
CA GLU A 26 -8.47 -8.89 1.24
C GLU A 26 -9.02 -8.23 -0.03
N GLY A 27 -8.19 -7.92 -1.03
CA GLY A 27 -8.58 -7.23 -2.26
C GLY A 27 -8.91 -5.74 -2.08
N ARG A 28 -8.54 -5.16 -0.94
CA ARG A 28 -8.73 -3.72 -0.64
C ARG A 28 -7.69 -2.84 -1.33
N LEU A 29 -6.50 -3.37 -1.54
CA LEU A 29 -5.43 -2.74 -2.30
C LEU A 29 -5.18 -3.51 -3.60
N ASN A 30 -4.77 -2.78 -4.63
CA ASN A 30 -4.41 -3.34 -5.93
C ASN A 30 -3.02 -2.81 -6.36
N PRO A 31 -2.41 -3.34 -7.43
CA PRO A 31 -1.08 -2.89 -7.85
C PRO A 31 -0.97 -1.40 -8.15
N GLN A 32 -2.08 -0.72 -8.47
CA GLN A 32 -2.12 0.71 -8.79
C GLN A 32 -2.36 1.61 -7.57
N SER A 33 -2.72 1.03 -6.41
CA SER A 33 -2.89 1.78 -5.16
C SER A 33 -1.64 2.61 -4.86
N GLN A 34 -1.83 3.81 -4.31
CA GLN A 34 -0.73 4.67 -3.91
C GLN A 34 -0.31 4.33 -2.48
N ILE A 35 1.00 4.30 -2.23
CA ILE A 35 1.61 4.03 -0.94
C ILE A 35 2.81 4.94 -0.73
N LYS A 36 3.05 5.36 0.50
CA LYS A 36 4.28 6.04 0.90
C LYS A 36 4.76 5.55 2.26
N GLU A 37 6.06 5.67 2.51
CA GLU A 37 6.61 5.39 3.83
C GLU A 37 6.25 6.52 4.80
N GLN A 38 6.09 6.18 6.08
CA GLN A 38 5.86 7.17 7.11
C GLN A 38 7.06 8.14 7.19
N GLY A 39 6.79 9.43 7.02
CA GLY A 39 7.82 10.47 7.00
C GLY A 39 8.33 10.81 5.60
N ASP A 40 7.87 10.08 4.58
CA ASP A 40 8.08 10.42 3.18
C ASP A 40 6.90 11.27 2.66
N ASP A 41 7.19 12.14 1.69
CA ASP A 41 6.22 12.99 1.00
C ASP A 41 5.85 12.43 -0.39
N GLU A 42 6.65 11.50 -0.91
CA GLU A 42 6.46 10.94 -2.24
C GLU A 42 5.56 9.71 -2.21
N TRP A 43 4.47 9.79 -2.98
CA TRP A 43 3.61 8.64 -3.26
C TRP A 43 4.21 7.77 -4.36
N LYS A 44 4.19 6.46 -4.12
CA LYS A 44 4.66 5.42 -5.04
C LYS A 44 3.51 4.48 -5.37
N VAL A 45 3.59 3.84 -6.52
CA VAL A 45 2.64 2.79 -6.92
C VAL A 45 2.97 1.52 -6.14
N LEU A 46 1.98 0.93 -5.46
CA LEU A 46 2.18 -0.22 -4.59
C LEU A 46 2.81 -1.41 -5.31
N GLY A 47 2.37 -1.72 -6.54
CA GLY A 47 2.93 -2.79 -7.36
C GLY A 47 4.36 -2.53 -7.85
N SER A 48 4.88 -1.30 -7.75
CA SER A 48 6.28 -0.98 -8.07
C SER A 48 7.26 -1.30 -6.93
N LEU A 49 6.74 -1.49 -5.71
CA LEU A 49 7.55 -1.84 -4.56
C LEU A 49 7.80 -3.35 -4.54
N GLN A 50 9.06 -3.73 -4.68
CA GLN A 50 9.47 -5.15 -4.73
C GLN A 50 9.00 -5.94 -3.51
N GLU A 51 8.85 -5.29 -2.35
CA GLU A 51 8.35 -5.90 -1.11
C GLU A 51 6.88 -6.36 -1.18
N PHE A 52 6.04 -5.73 -2.02
CA PHE A 52 4.61 -6.03 -2.18
C PHE A 52 4.26 -6.63 -3.54
N ALA A 53 5.15 -6.53 -4.53
CA ALA A 53 4.93 -7.02 -5.88
C ALA A 53 4.57 -8.52 -5.94
N ALA A 54 5.14 -9.32 -5.02
CA ALA A 54 4.89 -10.76 -4.95
C ALA A 54 3.50 -11.12 -4.38
N ASP A 55 2.83 -10.19 -3.68
CA ASP A 55 1.52 -10.43 -3.08
C ASP A 55 0.36 -10.26 -4.07
N PHE A 56 0.64 -9.81 -5.31
CA PHE A 56 -0.33 -9.62 -6.39
C PHE A 56 -0.40 -10.78 -7.41
N THR A 57 0.21 -11.93 -7.11
CA THR A 57 0.28 -13.10 -8.00
C THR A 57 -0.93 -14.03 -7.94
#